data_AF-A0A933QMM4-F1
#
_entry.id   AF-A0A933QMM4-F1
#
_cell.length_a   1.000
_cell.length_b   1.000
_cell.length_c   1.000
_cell.angle_alpha   90.00
_cell.angle_beta   90.00
_cell.angle_gamma   90.00
#
_symmetry.space_group_name_H-M   'P 1'
#
loop_
_entity.id
_entity.type
_entity.pdbx_description
1 polymer ?
#
loop_
_entity_poly.entity_id
_entity_poly.type
_entity_poly.pdbx_seq_one_letter_code
_entity_poly.pdbx_strand_id
1 'polypeptide(L)'
;MVDNRFQQALDQYLSLKGQLAIGRISHEQFDAALKQLMIQDAQGRYWMIGPETGQWYVLDGQAWVEAQPGESITPLFAPFYPPVASRQAPSAPVLVAVVGIILGLILVGILSAVLLTSNASPLQLGQRVPTQEPIVALALATKVMVPPTPIVIVVTTTPVPTVVPPSPTALAPTATPIPTIAASPTANSANLVAQADQLMLQSKFDDAAALYQRATNLDRQNAIAYAHWARLLDNQCYLEMREDLCYQAVNKAEIASQLAPNDPKVLTWMARAYDWSAIYDKALTSAQKAVQFAPNWADAFAVLAEAELDNGKLDDAERDATKALQLDAMSAEAHRILGYILSEKKQNQSAVAEFDKAAQVEPTLAVRQWELGVRQGSAGNSAQAMAAYQRAIALYPRSARAYQSLGIVYRDQKLYDKSIEALNTAIQINSQSADLYAEVGQSYLAAGQLSAAINAAQKGATIDPSNQKIKTLQTALSRAQGIAAPTTAAAATSAPAVPPGVYVTNMRTDPPELKHGQMPTFQVTFLNTLGISADYIWYVKLYEPDKKYSFGETAKSSGSIPAGSNTFSTFSNWVAPGASPCRPFIARVFYIASDNQVVEFPKPGGESFWYYFSVCK
;
A
#
# COMPACT_ATOMS: atom_id res chain seq x y z
N MET A 1 7.61 -18.07 13.31
CA MET A 1 7.28 -17.39 12.03
C MET A 1 6.16 -16.43 12.33
N VAL A 2 6.33 -15.14 12.04
CA VAL A 2 5.24 -14.17 12.20
C VAL A 2 4.15 -14.58 11.22
N ASP A 3 2.93 -14.72 11.74
CA ASP A 3 1.77 -15.07 10.95
C ASP A 3 1.55 -13.98 9.88
N ASN A 4 1.62 -14.38 8.60
CA ASN A 4 1.56 -13.48 7.45
C ASN A 4 0.28 -12.63 7.42
N ARG A 5 -0.77 -13.07 8.14
CA ARG A 5 -2.01 -12.31 8.30
C ARG A 5 -1.78 -10.94 8.94
N PHE A 6 -0.85 -10.81 9.88
CA PHE A 6 -0.55 -9.53 10.53
C PHE A 6 0.06 -8.51 9.55
N GLN A 7 1.01 -8.95 8.71
CA GLN A 7 1.60 -8.05 7.72
C GLN A 7 0.55 -7.62 6.67
N GLN A 8 -0.26 -8.57 6.19
CA GLN A 8 -1.34 -8.26 5.25
C GLN A 8 -2.36 -7.27 5.82
N ALA A 9 -2.77 -7.45 7.07
CA ALA A 9 -3.67 -6.52 7.75
C ALA A 9 -3.03 -5.13 7.94
N LEU A 10 -1.73 -5.07 8.23
CA LEU A 10 -1.01 -3.80 8.34
C LEU A 10 -0.95 -3.07 6.99
N ASP A 11 -0.63 -3.77 5.89
CA ASP A 11 -0.59 -3.18 4.55
C ASP A 11 -1.97 -2.64 4.14
N GLN A 12 -3.04 -3.39 4.46
CA GLN A 12 -4.43 -2.96 4.25
C GLN A 12 -4.78 -1.73 5.09
N TYR A 13 -4.40 -1.70 6.37
CA TYR A 13 -4.59 -0.54 7.24
C TYR A 13 -3.90 0.72 6.68
N LEU A 14 -2.62 0.60 6.27
CA LEU A 14 -1.85 1.73 5.75
C LEU A 14 -2.48 2.29 4.47
N SER A 15 -2.97 1.40 3.59
CA SER A 15 -3.76 1.78 2.41
C SER A 15 -5.06 2.50 2.79
N LEU A 16 -5.83 1.98 3.74
CA LEU A 16 -7.07 2.63 4.21
C LEU A 16 -6.79 4.00 4.82
N LYS A 17 -5.72 4.15 5.61
CA LYS A 17 -5.36 5.43 6.23
C LYS A 17 -4.95 6.46 5.17
N GLY A 18 -4.21 6.03 4.14
CA GLY A 18 -3.94 6.88 2.98
C GLY A 18 -5.22 7.27 2.23
N GLN A 19 -6.16 6.34 2.01
CA GLN A 19 -7.45 6.67 1.38
C GLN A 19 -8.26 7.71 2.19
N LEU A 20 -8.21 7.62 3.52
CA LEU A 20 -8.84 8.58 4.43
C LEU A 20 -8.18 9.96 4.32
N ALA A 21 -6.85 10.01 4.32
CA ALA A 21 -6.06 11.23 4.19
C ALA A 21 -6.39 12.05 2.94
N ILE A 22 -6.70 11.35 1.85
CA ILE A 22 -7.04 11.95 0.56
C ILE A 22 -8.54 12.18 0.36
N GLY A 23 -9.37 11.83 1.35
CA GLY A 23 -10.82 11.99 1.30
C GLY A 23 -11.56 10.98 0.42
N ARG A 24 -10.91 9.88 0.01
CA ARG A 24 -11.52 8.83 -0.83
C ARG A 24 -12.50 7.95 -0.04
N ILE A 25 -12.27 7.78 1.26
CA ILE A 25 -13.20 7.12 2.18
C ILE A 25 -13.51 8.04 3.37
N SER A 26 -14.71 7.89 3.93
CA SER A 26 -15.10 8.60 5.16
C SER A 26 -14.49 7.94 6.40
N HIS A 27 -14.47 8.66 7.52
CA HIS A 27 -14.09 8.09 8.83
C HIS A 27 -14.96 6.88 9.19
N GLU A 28 -16.26 6.92 8.88
CA GLU A 28 -17.17 5.79 9.13
C GLU A 28 -16.80 4.55 8.30
N GLN A 29 -16.47 4.75 7.02
CA GLN A 29 -16.01 3.68 6.13
C GLN A 29 -14.67 3.11 6.59
N PHE A 30 -13.75 3.97 7.01
CA PHE A 30 -12.46 3.58 7.60
C PHE A 30 -12.66 2.72 8.85
N ASP A 31 -13.47 3.17 9.81
CA ASP A 31 -13.76 2.42 11.04
C ASP A 31 -14.43 1.07 10.78
N ALA A 32 -15.35 1.02 9.80
CA ALA A 32 -16.00 -0.22 9.39
C ALA A 32 -15.02 -1.21 8.76
N ALA A 33 -14.11 -0.74 7.90
CA ALA A 33 -13.09 -1.56 7.27
C ALA A 33 -12.04 -2.03 8.29
N LEU A 34 -11.62 -1.17 9.22
CA LEU A 34 -10.65 -1.50 10.26
C LEU A 34 -11.09 -2.67 11.14
N LYS A 35 -12.39 -2.75 11.47
CA LYS A 35 -12.96 -3.88 12.22
C LYS A 35 -12.81 -5.22 11.50
N GLN A 36 -12.75 -5.22 10.17
CA GLN A 36 -12.52 -6.44 9.38
C GLN A 36 -11.06 -6.90 9.39
N LEU A 37 -10.13 -6.04 9.84
CA LEU A 37 -8.70 -6.34 9.93
C LEU A 37 -8.30 -6.99 11.27
N MET A 38 -9.25 -7.24 12.16
CA MET A 38 -8.98 -7.93 13.42
C MET A 38 -8.51 -9.36 13.16
N ILE A 39 -7.48 -9.78 13.87
CA ILE A 39 -6.89 -11.12 13.72
C ILE A 39 -7.08 -11.89 15.00
N GLN A 40 -7.55 -13.14 14.90
CA GLN A 40 -7.44 -14.09 15.98
C GLN A 40 -6.15 -14.91 15.82
N ASP A 41 -5.26 -14.84 16.82
CA ASP A 41 -4.01 -15.60 16.82
C ASP A 41 -4.25 -17.09 17.13
N ALA A 42 -3.18 -17.89 17.05
CA ALA A 42 -3.24 -19.34 17.30
C ALA A 42 -3.65 -19.68 18.75
N GLN A 43 -3.52 -18.74 19.69
CA GLN A 43 -3.93 -18.88 21.08
C GLN A 43 -5.38 -18.41 21.32
N GLY A 44 -6.09 -18.01 20.26
CA GLY A 44 -7.48 -17.56 20.34
C GLY A 44 -7.63 -16.10 20.79
N ARG A 45 -6.53 -15.35 20.96
CA ARG A 45 -6.58 -13.94 21.35
C ARG A 45 -6.90 -13.06 20.15
N TYR A 46 -7.70 -12.04 20.39
CA TYR A 46 -8.03 -11.06 19.36
C TYR A 46 -7.00 -9.94 19.32
N TRP A 47 -6.63 -9.55 18.12
CA TRP A 47 -5.72 -8.47 17.82
C TRP A 47 -6.41 -7.44 16.94
N MET A 48 -6.11 -6.17 17.17
CA MET A 48 -6.59 -5.07 16.33
C MET A 48 -5.47 -4.05 16.10
N ILE A 49 -5.62 -3.26 15.04
CA ILE A 49 -4.76 -2.12 14.75
C ILE A 49 -5.45 -0.86 15.29
N GLY A 50 -4.72 -0.05 16.06
CA GLY A 50 -5.20 1.24 16.55
C GLY A 50 -5.50 2.19 15.38
N PRO A 51 -6.70 2.79 15.32
CA PRO A 51 -7.15 3.58 14.16
C PRO A 51 -6.26 4.79 13.86
N GLU A 52 -5.73 5.44 14.90
CA GLU A 52 -4.87 6.62 14.77
C GLU A 52 -3.38 6.29 14.77
N THR A 53 -2.97 5.29 15.53
CA THR A 53 -1.56 5.02 15.78
C THR A 53 -0.96 3.97 14.86
N GLY A 54 -1.78 3.13 14.22
CA GLY A 54 -1.33 1.97 13.47
C GLY A 54 -0.66 0.90 14.33
N GLN A 55 -0.73 1.03 15.66
CA GLN A 55 -0.13 0.10 16.61
C GLN A 55 -1.01 -1.13 16.82
N TRP A 56 -0.39 -2.26 17.11
CA TRP A 56 -1.09 -3.49 17.43
C TRP A 56 -1.54 -3.49 18.89
N TYR A 57 -2.78 -3.90 19.11
CA TYR A 57 -3.36 -4.15 20.42
C TYR A 57 -3.87 -5.59 20.48
N VAL A 58 -3.65 -6.25 21.61
CA VAL A 58 -4.20 -7.56 21.92
C VAL A 58 -5.25 -7.44 23.00
N LEU A 59 -6.32 -8.23 22.91
CA LEU A 59 -7.35 -8.30 23.94
C LEU A 59 -6.86 -9.22 25.07
N ASP A 60 -6.49 -8.64 26.22
CA ASP A 60 -6.16 -9.36 27.45
C ASP A 60 -7.30 -9.21 28.46
N GLY A 61 -8.08 -10.27 28.65
CA GLY A 61 -9.28 -10.26 29.50
C GLY A 61 -10.36 -9.32 28.98
N GLN A 62 -10.47 -8.13 29.58
CA GLN A 62 -11.45 -7.08 29.20
C GLN A 62 -10.81 -5.80 28.64
N ALA A 63 -9.49 -5.75 28.50
CA ALA A 63 -8.79 -4.55 28.05
C ALA A 63 -7.95 -4.82 26.80
N TRP A 64 -7.86 -3.81 25.94
CA TRP A 64 -6.92 -3.78 24.83
C TRP A 64 -5.58 -3.27 25.32
N VAL A 65 -4.52 -4.06 25.12
CA VAL A 65 -3.15 -3.75 25.56
C VAL A 65 -2.26 -3.65 24.33
N GLU A 66 -1.46 -2.59 24.24
CA GLU A 66 -0.48 -2.45 23.15
C GLU A 66 0.53 -3.60 23.23
N ALA A 67 0.71 -4.33 22.12
CA ALA A 67 1.66 -5.44 22.02
C ALA A 67 2.11 -5.61 20.58
N GLN A 68 3.31 -6.16 20.34
CA GLN A 68 3.74 -6.50 18.98
C GLN A 68 3.43 -7.97 18.65
N PRO A 69 2.93 -8.27 17.44
CA PRO A 69 2.73 -9.65 17.01
C PRO A 69 4.05 -10.44 17.06
N GLY A 70 4.05 -11.54 17.81
CA GLY A 70 5.24 -12.38 18.00
C GLY A 70 6.04 -12.13 19.28
N GLU A 71 5.72 -11.09 20.06
CA GLU A 71 6.25 -10.94 21.42
C GLU A 71 5.48 -11.81 22.42
N SER A 72 6.19 -12.34 23.42
CA SER A 72 5.56 -13.05 24.54
C SER A 72 4.83 -12.04 25.43
N ILE A 73 3.50 -12.10 25.41
CA ILE A 73 2.67 -11.25 26.27
C ILE A 73 2.53 -11.94 27.63
N THR A 74 3.06 -11.32 28.68
CA THR A 74 2.79 -11.74 30.06
C THR A 74 1.39 -11.24 30.44
N PRO A 75 0.43 -12.11 30.78
CA PRO A 75 -0.92 -11.67 31.14
C PRO A 75 -0.87 -10.80 32.39
N LEU A 76 -1.64 -9.72 32.42
CA LEU A 76 -1.73 -8.80 33.57
C LEU A 76 -2.33 -9.46 34.82
N PHE A 77 -2.95 -10.64 34.67
CA PHE A 77 -3.47 -11.46 35.76
C PHE A 77 -3.12 -12.93 35.56
N ALA A 78 -2.03 -13.39 36.19
CA ALA A 78 -1.87 -14.82 36.45
C ALA A 78 -2.79 -15.19 37.64
N PRO A 79 -3.67 -16.20 37.54
CA PRO A 79 -4.30 -16.75 38.73
C PRO A 79 -3.20 -17.34 39.61
N PHE A 80 -3.02 -16.74 40.78
CA PHE A 80 -2.16 -17.28 41.84
C PHE A 80 -2.72 -18.66 42.24
N TYR A 81 -2.18 -19.72 41.65
CA TYR A 81 -2.28 -21.06 42.20
C TYR A 81 -1.02 -21.30 43.04
N PRO A 82 -1.07 -21.20 44.38
CA PRO A 82 0.06 -21.63 45.18
C PRO A 82 0.20 -23.15 45.06
N PRO A 83 1.43 -23.70 44.99
CA PRO A 83 1.64 -25.13 44.98
C PRO A 83 1.21 -25.73 46.32
N VAL A 84 0.44 -26.82 46.24
CA VAL A 84 0.08 -27.65 47.40
C VAL A 84 1.35 -28.31 47.94
N ALA A 85 1.88 -27.77 49.04
CA ALA A 85 2.89 -28.43 49.86
C ALA A 85 2.25 -28.93 51.17
N SER A 86 2.43 -30.21 51.42
CA SER A 86 1.90 -30.99 52.54
C SER A 86 2.55 -30.65 53.89
N ARG A 87 1.69 -30.56 54.93
CA ARG A 87 1.92 -30.85 56.36
C ARG A 87 2.96 -30.03 57.14
N GLN A 88 2.51 -29.07 57.97
CA GLN A 88 2.30 -29.19 59.43
C GLN A 88 2.11 -27.78 60.05
N ALA A 89 1.04 -27.62 60.83
CA ALA A 89 0.78 -26.49 61.76
C ALA A 89 1.00 -27.00 63.21
N PRO A 90 0.95 -26.20 64.31
CA PRO A 90 0.44 -24.81 64.40
C PRO A 90 1.17 -23.86 65.39
N SER A 91 0.93 -22.55 65.25
CA SER A 91 0.55 -21.67 66.37
C SER A 91 0.03 -20.32 65.85
N ALA A 92 -1.19 -19.98 66.25
CA ALA A 92 -2.02 -18.84 65.84
C ALA A 92 -1.72 -17.54 66.66
N PRO A 93 -2.58 -16.50 66.67
CA PRO A 93 -2.85 -15.53 65.58
C PRO A 93 -2.75 -14.06 66.07
N VAL A 94 -2.68 -13.08 65.16
CA VAL A 94 -3.16 -11.71 65.45
C VAL A 94 -4.03 -11.19 64.31
N LEU A 95 -5.20 -10.70 64.72
CA LEU A 95 -6.37 -10.13 64.02
C LEU A 95 -6.01 -9.02 62.99
N VAL A 96 -6.57 -9.06 61.76
CA VAL A 96 -7.84 -8.44 61.26
C VAL A 96 -7.78 -6.91 61.07
N ALA A 97 -7.86 -6.43 59.83
CA ALA A 97 -9.06 -5.77 59.27
C ALA A 97 -8.83 -5.22 57.84
N VAL A 98 -9.74 -5.60 56.94
CA VAL A 98 -9.95 -5.06 55.58
C VAL A 98 -11.13 -4.07 55.65
N VAL A 99 -11.31 -3.28 54.56
CA VAL A 99 -12.45 -2.41 54.20
C VAL A 99 -12.23 -0.95 54.65
N GLY A 100 -12.36 0.10 53.85
CA GLY A 100 -12.78 0.27 52.46
C GLY A 100 -13.22 1.75 52.28
N ILE A 101 -13.00 2.29 51.08
CA ILE A 101 -13.85 3.29 50.39
C ILE A 101 -13.95 4.72 50.99
N ILE A 102 -13.33 5.65 50.25
CA ILE A 102 -13.84 6.96 49.76
C ILE A 102 -14.27 8.05 50.78
N LEU A 103 -13.81 9.28 50.47
CA LEU A 103 -14.20 10.63 50.95
C LEU A 103 -13.45 11.20 52.17
N GLY A 104 -12.50 12.10 51.88
CA GLY A 104 -11.78 12.92 52.87
C GLY A 104 -11.04 14.12 52.26
N LEU A 105 -11.82 15.03 51.66
CA LEU A 105 -11.63 16.49 51.57
C LEU A 105 -10.24 17.13 51.38
N ILE A 106 -10.14 17.78 50.22
CA ILE A 106 -9.56 19.09 49.87
C ILE A 106 -9.39 20.08 51.05
N LEU A 107 -8.16 20.60 51.21
CA LEU A 107 -7.74 21.87 51.84
C LEU A 107 -6.35 22.15 51.19
N VAL A 108 -5.98 23.26 50.53
CA VAL A 108 -6.15 24.72 50.65
C VAL A 108 -5.74 25.27 49.27
N GLY A 109 -6.27 26.33 48.64
CA GLY A 109 -7.13 27.44 49.05
C GLY A 109 -6.76 28.65 48.18
N ILE A 110 -7.60 28.97 47.20
CA ILE A 110 -7.62 30.24 46.45
C ILE A 110 -8.65 31.14 47.13
N LEU A 111 -8.30 32.39 47.45
CA LEU A 111 -9.19 33.53 47.74
C LEU A 111 -8.32 34.80 47.55
N SER A 112 -8.70 35.91 46.93
CA SER A 112 -9.98 36.39 46.42
C SER A 112 -9.75 37.65 45.57
N ALA A 113 -10.67 37.90 44.63
CA ALA A 113 -10.90 39.20 44.01
C ALA A 113 -12.23 39.77 44.52
N VAL A 114 -12.32 41.09 44.74
CA VAL A 114 -13.59 41.83 44.94
C VAL A 114 -13.41 43.26 44.42
N LEU A 115 -14.12 43.56 43.31
CA LEU A 115 -14.99 44.74 43.02
C LEU A 115 -14.32 46.15 42.92
N LEU A 116 -14.67 47.10 42.03
CA LEU A 116 -15.88 47.41 41.24
C LEU A 116 -15.57 48.29 40.00
N THR A 117 -16.34 48.06 38.92
CA THR A 117 -17.05 49.00 38.01
C THR A 117 -16.33 50.14 37.27
N SER A 118 -16.44 50.11 35.93
CA SER A 118 -17.36 50.94 35.09
C SER A 118 -16.71 51.57 33.85
N ASN A 119 -17.34 51.23 32.71
CA ASN A 119 -17.71 52.05 31.56
C ASN A 119 -16.68 52.86 30.72
N ALA A 120 -16.90 52.68 29.41
CA ALA A 120 -16.83 53.65 28.31
C ALA A 120 -15.58 53.65 27.40
N SER A 121 -15.83 53.21 26.16
CA SER A 121 -15.09 53.37 24.91
C SER A 121 -15.00 54.86 24.44
N PRO A 122 -14.61 55.17 23.18
CA PRO A 122 -13.32 55.08 22.48
C PRO A 122 -12.93 56.44 21.82
N LEU A 123 -11.83 56.53 21.02
CA LEU A 123 -11.53 57.48 19.89
C LEU A 123 -9.99 57.65 19.77
N GLN A 124 -9.28 57.14 18.77
CA GLN A 124 -9.10 57.52 17.34
C GLN A 124 -8.42 58.87 17.00
N LEU A 125 -7.38 58.72 16.15
CA LEU A 125 -6.78 59.62 15.14
C LEU A 125 -5.83 60.76 15.52
N GLY A 126 -4.72 60.85 14.76
CA GLY A 126 -4.08 62.13 14.44
C GLY A 126 -2.59 62.07 14.10
N GLN A 127 -2.26 62.03 12.81
CA GLN A 127 -0.91 62.09 12.22
C GLN A 127 -0.13 63.38 12.51
N ARG A 128 1.23 63.34 12.47
CA ARG A 128 2.09 64.06 11.50
C ARG A 128 3.60 63.90 11.78
N VAL A 129 4.33 63.55 10.72
CA VAL A 129 5.78 63.70 10.41
C VAL A 129 6.01 65.15 9.89
N PRO A 130 7.22 65.78 9.68
CA PRO A 130 8.64 65.32 9.67
C PRO A 130 9.67 66.25 10.39
N THR A 131 10.95 65.84 10.46
CA THR A 131 12.10 66.46 9.72
C THR A 131 13.50 66.19 10.35
N GLN A 132 14.50 66.07 9.46
CA GLN A 132 15.97 66.28 9.58
C GLN A 132 16.91 65.15 10.10
N GLU A 133 17.44 64.43 9.08
CA GLU A 133 18.82 64.01 8.74
C GLU A 133 20.08 64.53 9.52
N PRO A 134 21.31 64.00 9.27
CA PRO A 134 22.02 63.06 10.14
C PRO A 134 23.34 63.62 10.74
N ILE A 135 23.88 62.96 11.78
CA ILE A 135 25.26 63.22 12.27
C ILE A 135 26.09 61.94 12.25
N VAL A 136 27.20 62.08 11.53
CA VAL A 136 28.37 61.20 11.41
C VAL A 136 29.08 61.02 12.75
N ALA A 137 29.41 59.78 13.13
CA ALA A 137 30.41 59.50 14.17
C ALA A 137 31.24 58.25 13.87
N LEU A 138 32.36 58.49 13.17
CA LEU A 138 33.71 57.99 13.41
C LEU A 138 33.86 56.64 14.16
N ALA A 139 34.12 55.56 13.41
CA ALA A 139 34.69 54.33 13.95
C ALA A 139 36.23 54.44 14.02
N LEU A 140 36.79 54.49 15.23
CA LEU A 140 38.23 54.32 15.47
C LEU A 140 38.54 52.82 15.64
N ALA A 141 39.17 52.25 14.62
CA ALA A 141 39.78 50.92 14.69
C ALA A 141 41.06 50.96 15.53
N THR A 142 41.09 50.23 16.64
CA THR A 142 42.33 49.92 17.35
C THR A 142 42.74 48.48 17.05
N LYS A 143 43.85 48.37 16.29
CA LYS A 143 44.63 47.16 16.05
C LYS A 143 45.26 46.71 17.37
N VAL A 144 45.04 45.47 17.79
CA VAL A 144 45.90 44.79 18.77
C VAL A 144 46.60 43.64 18.05
N MET A 145 47.90 43.82 17.84
CA MET A 145 48.85 42.79 17.40
C MET A 145 49.22 41.91 18.60
N VAL A 146 49.15 40.59 18.42
CA VAL A 146 49.74 39.59 19.34
C VAL A 146 50.96 38.98 18.64
N PRO A 147 52.16 38.98 19.24
CA PRO A 147 53.37 38.40 18.64
C PRO A 147 53.45 36.87 18.81
N PRO A 148 54.18 36.14 17.93
CA PRO A 148 54.32 34.69 18.01
C PRO A 148 55.41 34.27 19.00
N THR A 149 55.18 33.19 19.75
CA THR A 149 56.20 32.53 20.61
C THR A 149 56.78 31.28 19.93
N PRO A 150 58.07 30.97 20.13
CA PRO A 150 58.79 29.97 19.33
C PRO A 150 58.62 28.53 19.82
N ILE A 151 58.70 27.62 18.83
CA ILE A 151 58.74 26.16 18.96
C ILE A 151 60.12 25.72 19.51
N VAL A 152 60.13 24.85 20.52
CA VAL A 152 61.33 24.14 20.98
C VAL A 152 61.15 22.65 20.72
N ILE A 153 61.94 22.11 19.78
CA ILE A 153 62.06 20.68 19.50
C ILE A 153 63.26 20.17 20.31
N VAL A 154 63.02 19.24 21.23
CA VAL A 154 64.08 18.49 21.91
C VAL A 154 64.28 17.16 21.19
N VAL A 155 65.42 17.01 20.52
CA VAL A 155 65.89 15.76 19.94
C VAL A 155 66.82 15.10 20.96
N THR A 156 66.50 13.88 21.40
CA THR A 156 67.46 13.02 22.10
C THR A 156 67.57 11.68 21.37
N THR A 157 68.82 11.36 21.02
CA THR A 157 69.26 10.18 20.28
C THR A 157 69.84 9.15 21.23
N THR A 158 69.35 7.91 21.24
CA THR A 158 70.10 6.73 21.74
C THR A 158 69.66 5.45 20.99
N PRO A 159 70.53 4.41 20.95
CA PRO A 159 70.75 3.61 19.75
C PRO A 159 69.97 2.28 19.68
N VAL A 160 69.84 1.77 18.46
CA VAL A 160 69.34 0.43 18.11
C VAL A 160 70.40 -0.64 18.43
N PRO A 161 69.98 -1.81 18.95
CA PRO A 161 70.61 -3.07 18.62
C PRO A 161 69.62 -4.06 18.00
N THR A 162 70.02 -4.68 16.89
CA THR A 162 69.47 -5.93 16.34
C THR A 162 70.17 -7.12 17.06
N VAL A 163 69.54 -8.26 17.39
CA VAL A 163 69.35 -9.47 16.54
C VAL A 163 68.78 -10.65 17.39
N VAL A 164 67.69 -11.29 16.91
CA VAL A 164 67.26 -12.72 16.91
C VAL A 164 66.70 -13.45 18.18
N PRO A 165 65.70 -14.36 18.03
CA PRO A 165 64.67 -14.68 19.04
C PRO A 165 64.76 -16.09 19.65
N PRO A 166 63.93 -16.39 20.68
CA PRO A 166 63.38 -17.72 20.88
C PRO A 166 61.84 -17.74 20.70
N SER A 167 61.31 -18.74 20.00
CA SER A 167 59.89 -19.15 20.10
C SER A 167 59.75 -20.36 21.03
N PRO A 168 58.55 -20.77 21.43
CA PRO A 168 57.50 -20.00 22.10
C PRO A 168 57.09 -20.68 23.42
N THR A 169 56.76 -19.94 24.48
CA THR A 169 56.02 -20.55 25.59
C THR A 169 55.12 -19.53 26.28
N ALA A 170 53.82 -19.76 26.08
CA ALA A 170 52.68 -19.44 26.93
C ALA A 170 52.76 -18.19 27.83
N LEU A 171 51.98 -17.17 27.47
CA LEU A 171 50.86 -16.59 28.24
C LEU A 171 50.53 -15.23 27.64
N ALA A 172 49.43 -15.15 26.89
CA ALA A 172 48.91 -13.89 26.37
C ALA A 172 48.34 -13.05 27.53
N PRO A 173 48.68 -11.76 27.66
CA PRO A 173 47.90 -10.85 28.48
C PRO A 173 46.57 -10.58 27.77
N THR A 174 45.47 -10.83 28.47
CA THR A 174 44.11 -10.50 28.05
C THR A 174 44.04 -9.02 27.66
N ALA A 175 43.88 -8.74 26.36
CA ALA A 175 43.44 -7.44 25.89
C ALA A 175 42.03 -7.20 26.45
N THR A 176 41.89 -6.23 27.34
CA THR A 176 40.58 -5.68 27.67
C THR A 176 40.00 -5.10 26.38
N PRO A 177 38.76 -5.46 25.99
CA PRO A 177 38.12 -4.82 24.86
C PRO A 177 38.00 -3.32 25.17
N ILE A 178 38.45 -2.48 24.25
CA ILE A 178 38.03 -1.07 24.21
C ILE A 178 36.49 -1.12 24.21
N PRO A 179 35.79 -0.39 25.09
CA PRO A 179 34.34 -0.38 25.06
C PRO A 179 33.91 0.15 23.70
N THR A 180 33.35 -0.74 22.87
CA THR A 180 32.61 -0.35 21.68
C THR A 180 31.49 0.54 22.18
N ILE A 181 31.58 1.85 21.90
CA ILE A 181 30.47 2.77 22.18
C ILE A 181 29.30 2.21 21.37
N ALA A 182 28.34 1.59 22.06
CA ALA A 182 27.13 1.11 21.41
C ALA A 182 26.46 2.33 20.76
N ALA A 183 26.40 2.34 19.43
CA ALA A 183 25.79 3.44 18.69
C ALA A 183 24.36 3.66 19.19
N SER A 184 23.97 4.92 19.40
CA SER A 184 22.63 5.26 19.86
C SER A 184 21.57 4.72 18.88
N PRO A 185 20.34 4.43 19.35
CA PRO A 185 19.25 3.99 18.48
C PRO A 185 19.05 4.88 17.24
N THR A 186 19.17 6.21 17.42
CA THR A 186 19.09 7.20 16.34
C THR A 186 20.23 7.08 15.34
N ALA A 187 21.48 6.90 15.79
CA ALA A 187 22.62 6.71 14.89
C ALA A 187 22.47 5.40 14.08
N ASN A 188 21.93 4.35 14.70
CA ASN A 188 21.64 3.09 14.01
C ASN A 188 20.48 3.23 13.02
N SER A 189 19.42 3.96 13.37
CA SER A 189 18.29 4.23 12.48
C SER A 189 18.74 5.04 11.25
N ALA A 190 19.51 6.12 11.43
CA ALA A 190 20.03 6.92 10.33
C ALA A 190 20.92 6.10 9.36
N ASN A 191 21.76 5.21 9.89
CA ASN A 191 22.59 4.33 9.07
C ASN A 191 21.76 3.32 8.24
N LEU A 192 20.63 2.85 8.78
CA LEU A 192 19.71 1.98 8.03
C LEU A 192 18.97 2.76 6.94
N VAL A 193 18.54 3.99 7.22
CA VAL A 193 17.95 4.89 6.22
C VAL A 193 18.91 5.12 5.05
N ALA A 194 20.17 5.44 5.34
CA ALA A 194 21.17 5.65 4.29
C ALA A 194 21.42 4.40 3.42
N GLN A 195 21.41 3.20 4.03
CA GLN A 195 21.51 1.95 3.27
C GLN A 195 20.26 1.69 2.43
N ALA A 196 19.06 1.97 2.98
CA ALA A 196 17.80 1.85 2.27
C ALA A 196 17.75 2.80 1.06
N ASP A 197 18.26 4.03 1.20
CA ASP A 197 18.36 5.00 0.12
C ASP A 197 19.17 4.47 -1.07
N GLN A 198 20.31 3.84 -0.79
CA GLN A 198 21.15 3.23 -1.83
C GLN A 198 20.45 2.06 -2.53
N LEU A 199 19.76 1.21 -1.78
CA LEU A 199 19.01 0.08 -2.34
C LEU A 199 17.83 0.56 -3.20
N MET A 200 17.13 1.60 -2.76
CA MET A 200 16.06 2.23 -3.54
C MET A 200 16.60 2.78 -4.87
N LEU A 201 17.75 3.48 -4.87
CA LEU A 201 18.40 3.96 -6.11
C LEU A 201 18.85 2.82 -7.04
N GLN A 202 19.06 1.62 -6.49
CA GLN A 202 19.33 0.38 -7.24
C GLN A 202 18.06 -0.36 -7.68
N SER A 203 16.86 0.20 -7.45
CA SER A 203 15.56 -0.44 -7.68
C SER A 203 15.30 -1.71 -6.85
N LYS A 204 16.04 -1.91 -5.76
CA LYS A 204 15.83 -3.01 -4.81
C LYS A 204 14.81 -2.60 -3.75
N PHE A 205 13.58 -2.34 -4.20
CA PHE A 205 12.59 -1.69 -3.35
C PHE A 205 12.13 -2.55 -2.17
N ASP A 206 12.00 -3.87 -2.33
CA ASP A 206 11.61 -4.76 -1.23
C ASP A 206 12.66 -4.74 -0.09
N ASP A 207 13.96 -4.82 -0.44
CA ASP A 207 15.06 -4.75 0.52
C ASP A 207 15.13 -3.37 1.21
N ALA A 208 14.97 -2.29 0.43
CA ALA A 208 14.95 -0.94 0.96
C ALA A 208 13.76 -0.71 1.91
N ALA A 209 12.57 -1.18 1.56
CA ALA A 209 11.38 -1.12 2.41
C ALA A 209 11.60 -1.85 3.75
N ALA A 210 12.23 -3.04 3.72
CA ALA A 210 12.57 -3.77 4.94
C ALA A 210 13.54 -3.00 5.84
N LEU A 211 14.52 -2.29 5.25
CA LEU A 211 15.44 -1.44 6.02
C LEU A 211 14.76 -0.18 6.59
N TYR A 212 13.87 0.49 5.83
CA TYR A 212 13.08 1.59 6.38
C TYR A 212 12.19 1.13 7.53
N GLN A 213 11.51 -0.01 7.36
CA GLN A 213 10.71 -0.60 8.43
C GLN A 213 11.55 -0.84 9.68
N ARG A 214 12.72 -1.47 9.53
CA ARG A 214 13.65 -1.69 10.65
C ARG A 214 14.13 -0.38 11.27
N ALA A 215 14.43 0.65 10.47
CA ALA A 215 14.84 1.96 10.94
C ALA A 215 13.74 2.62 11.80
N THR A 216 12.49 2.55 11.36
CA THR A 216 11.32 3.06 12.11
C THR A 216 10.99 2.24 13.35
N ASN A 217 11.28 0.94 13.36
CA ASN A 217 11.13 0.10 14.55
C ASN A 217 12.19 0.43 15.62
N LEU A 218 13.41 0.76 15.21
CA LEU A 218 14.48 1.19 16.12
C LEU A 218 14.27 2.61 16.65
N ASP A 219 13.79 3.51 15.81
CA ASP A 219 13.51 4.90 16.16
C ASP A 219 12.23 5.36 15.47
N ARG A 220 11.12 5.30 16.21
CA ARG A 220 9.78 5.71 15.74
C ARG A 220 9.65 7.22 15.55
N GLN A 221 10.60 8.01 16.04
CA GLN A 221 10.60 9.48 15.91
C GLN A 221 11.43 9.93 14.70
N ASN A 222 12.06 9.01 13.96
CA ASN A 222 12.84 9.33 12.77
C ASN A 222 11.91 9.68 11.59
N ALA A 223 11.47 10.93 11.52
CA ALA A 223 10.61 11.45 10.46
C ALA A 223 11.20 11.23 9.05
N ILE A 224 12.52 11.31 8.90
CA ILE A 224 13.21 11.12 7.61
C ILE A 224 13.06 9.69 7.10
N ALA A 225 13.11 8.69 8.00
CA ALA A 225 12.89 7.30 7.62
C ALA A 225 11.50 7.10 6.98
N TYR A 226 10.46 7.72 7.56
CA TYR A 226 9.11 7.69 7.01
C TYR A 226 9.01 8.44 5.68
N ALA A 227 9.60 9.63 5.57
CA ALA A 227 9.56 10.44 4.34
C ALA A 227 10.27 9.74 3.17
N HIS A 228 11.43 9.13 3.40
CA HIS A 228 12.15 8.40 2.36
C HIS A 228 11.45 7.08 2.00
N TRP A 229 10.78 6.45 2.97
CA TRP A 229 9.92 5.30 2.69
C TRP A 229 8.72 5.69 1.82
N ALA A 230 8.09 6.84 2.07
CA ALA A 230 7.05 7.38 1.20
C ALA A 230 7.55 7.53 -0.25
N ARG A 231 8.72 8.17 -0.43
CA ARG A 231 9.36 8.31 -1.76
C ARG A 231 9.60 6.97 -2.46
N LEU A 232 10.00 5.93 -1.72
CA LEU A 232 10.15 4.57 -2.27
C LEU A 232 8.80 4.01 -2.72
N LEU A 233 7.77 4.13 -1.88
CA LEU A 233 6.43 3.62 -2.16
C LEU A 233 5.80 4.32 -3.36
N ASP A 234 6.04 5.63 -3.56
CA ASP A 234 5.65 6.34 -4.78
C ASP A 234 6.24 5.68 -6.03
N ASN A 235 7.55 5.40 -6.02
CA ASN A 235 8.23 4.76 -7.15
C ASN A 235 7.67 3.36 -7.42
N GLN A 236 7.42 2.56 -6.37
CA GLN A 236 6.79 1.25 -6.52
C GLN A 236 5.35 1.36 -7.02
N CYS A 237 4.53 2.24 -6.44
CA CYS A 237 3.16 2.48 -6.86
C CYS A 237 3.11 2.78 -8.36
N TYR A 238 3.97 3.68 -8.81
CA TYR A 238 4.02 4.12 -10.19
C TYR A 238 4.44 3.01 -11.15
N LEU A 239 5.47 2.22 -10.80
CA LEU A 239 5.98 1.13 -11.64
C LEU A 239 5.08 -0.12 -11.64
N GLU A 240 4.49 -0.46 -10.50
CA GLU A 240 3.58 -1.61 -10.34
C GLU A 240 2.12 -1.27 -10.71
N MET A 241 1.82 0.02 -10.87
CA MET A 241 0.47 0.55 -11.12
C MET A 241 -0.52 0.24 -9.99
N ARG A 242 -0.03 0.12 -8.75
CA ARG A 242 -0.76 -0.37 -7.58
C ARG A 242 -1.22 0.80 -6.69
N GLU A 243 -2.49 1.18 -6.77
CA GLU A 243 -3.06 2.31 -6.01
C GLU A 243 -2.86 2.19 -4.50
N ASP A 244 -2.91 0.97 -3.94
CA ASP A 244 -2.71 0.74 -2.52
C ASP A 244 -1.32 1.19 -2.05
N LEU A 245 -0.28 1.07 -2.89
CA LEU A 245 1.06 1.56 -2.57
C LEU A 245 1.12 3.09 -2.55
N CYS A 246 0.38 3.78 -3.42
CA CYS A 246 0.27 5.25 -3.38
C CYS A 246 -0.39 5.71 -2.08
N TYR A 247 -1.44 5.02 -1.62
CA TYR A 247 -2.05 5.33 -0.33
C TYR A 247 -1.09 5.09 0.84
N GLN A 248 -0.32 3.99 0.80
CA GLN A 248 0.73 3.76 1.79
C GLN A 248 1.78 4.88 1.77
N ALA A 249 2.18 5.37 0.58
CA ALA A 249 3.13 6.47 0.46
C ALA A 249 2.61 7.75 1.13
N VAL A 250 1.37 8.15 0.83
CA VAL A 250 0.72 9.30 1.49
C VAL A 250 0.68 9.12 3.00
N ASN A 251 0.32 7.92 3.48
CA ASN A 251 0.30 7.67 4.91
C ASN A 251 1.68 7.82 5.57
N LYS A 252 2.75 7.28 4.96
CA LYS A 252 4.12 7.45 5.48
C LYS A 252 4.55 8.91 5.48
N ALA A 253 4.19 9.66 4.44
CA ALA A 253 4.45 11.09 4.37
C ALA A 253 3.71 11.89 5.45
N GLU A 254 2.44 11.58 5.73
CA GLU A 254 1.69 12.24 6.80
C GLU A 254 2.28 11.95 8.19
N ILE A 255 2.70 10.71 8.46
CA ILE A 255 3.40 10.36 9.70
C ILE A 255 4.67 11.20 9.82
N ALA A 256 5.48 11.26 8.76
CA ALA A 256 6.69 12.06 8.75
C ALA A 256 6.39 13.55 9.06
N SER A 257 5.33 14.10 8.46
CA SER A 257 4.91 15.50 8.67
C SER A 257 4.37 15.75 10.08
N GLN A 258 3.77 14.76 10.74
CA GLN A 258 3.35 14.92 12.14
C GLN A 258 4.57 14.97 13.07
N LEU A 259 5.60 14.16 12.78
CA LEU A 259 6.83 14.10 13.57
C LEU A 259 7.71 15.34 13.36
N ALA A 260 7.78 15.86 12.13
CA ALA A 260 8.62 17.00 11.78
C ALA A 260 7.93 17.92 10.75
N PRO A 261 6.93 18.71 11.15
CA PRO A 261 6.06 19.49 10.24
C PRO A 261 6.74 20.62 9.48
N ASN A 262 7.93 21.03 9.92
CA ASN A 262 8.70 22.11 9.31
C ASN A 262 10.03 21.60 8.70
N ASP A 263 10.26 20.28 8.69
CA ASP A 263 11.45 19.74 8.05
C ASP A 263 11.26 19.79 6.52
N PRO A 264 12.15 20.48 5.79
CA PRO A 264 11.99 20.64 4.35
C PRO A 264 11.97 19.30 3.61
N LYS A 265 12.74 18.29 4.03
CA LYS A 265 12.78 16.98 3.36
C LYS A 265 11.47 16.24 3.51
N VAL A 266 10.87 16.32 4.69
CA VAL A 266 9.55 15.76 4.97
C VAL A 266 8.50 16.44 4.11
N LEU A 267 8.52 17.78 4.06
CA LEU A 267 7.57 18.56 3.25
C LEU A 267 7.72 18.28 1.75
N THR A 268 8.93 18.13 1.23
CA THR A 268 9.21 17.79 -0.18
C THR A 268 8.67 16.42 -0.55
N TRP A 269 8.98 15.36 0.21
CA TRP A 269 8.48 14.03 -0.12
C TRP A 269 6.98 13.86 0.15
N MET A 270 6.42 14.64 1.09
CA MET A 270 4.97 14.72 1.26
C MET A 270 4.29 15.42 0.07
N ALA A 271 4.87 16.52 -0.42
CA ALA A 271 4.33 17.20 -1.60
C ALA A 271 4.25 16.25 -2.80
N ARG A 272 5.34 15.51 -3.06
CA ARG A 272 5.39 14.51 -4.13
C ARG A 272 4.38 13.37 -3.95
N ALA A 273 4.24 12.82 -2.73
CA ALA A 273 3.26 11.77 -2.46
C ALA A 273 1.81 12.24 -2.71
N TYR A 274 1.50 13.50 -2.36
CA TYR A 274 0.21 14.11 -2.69
C TYR A 274 0.03 14.34 -4.18
N ASP A 275 1.07 14.82 -4.85
CA ASP A 275 1.06 15.13 -6.28
C ASP A 275 0.78 13.88 -7.11
N TRP A 276 1.54 12.81 -6.86
CA TRP A 276 1.39 11.52 -7.54
C TRP A 276 0.08 10.79 -7.20
N SER A 277 -0.59 11.21 -6.12
CA SER A 277 -1.94 10.78 -5.75
C SER A 277 -3.03 11.73 -6.26
N ALA A 278 -2.69 12.66 -7.15
CA ALA A 278 -3.56 13.65 -7.79
C ALA A 278 -4.23 14.66 -6.83
N ILE A 279 -3.54 15.04 -5.75
CA ILE A 279 -4.00 16.04 -4.77
C ILE A 279 -3.16 17.30 -4.88
N TYR A 280 -3.30 17.95 -6.02
CA TYR A 280 -2.42 19.03 -6.44
C TYR A 280 -2.43 20.25 -5.50
N ASP A 281 -3.55 20.56 -4.85
CA ASP A 281 -3.61 21.68 -3.89
C ASP A 281 -2.75 21.43 -2.62
N LYS A 282 -2.84 20.21 -2.07
CA LYS A 282 -2.02 19.81 -0.90
C LYS A 282 -0.55 19.68 -1.30
N ALA A 283 -0.28 19.15 -2.49
CA ALA A 283 1.07 19.06 -3.04
C ALA A 283 1.72 20.44 -3.14
N LEU A 284 1.07 21.38 -3.82
CA LEU A 284 1.55 22.75 -4.00
C LEU A 284 1.79 23.45 -2.66
N THR A 285 0.83 23.38 -1.73
CA THR A 285 0.97 23.98 -0.40
C THR A 285 2.18 23.43 0.36
N SER A 286 2.42 22.12 0.26
CA SER A 286 3.53 21.44 0.95
C SER A 286 4.88 21.78 0.30
N ALA A 287 4.94 21.83 -1.03
CA ALA A 287 6.15 22.18 -1.77
C ALA A 287 6.55 23.65 -1.54
N GLN A 288 5.58 24.57 -1.51
CA GLN A 288 5.83 25.98 -1.18
C GLN A 288 6.44 26.16 0.22
N LYS A 289 5.95 25.39 1.21
CA LYS A 289 6.56 25.36 2.55
C LYS A 289 7.96 24.77 2.50
N ALA A 290 8.20 23.71 1.73
CA ALA A 290 9.51 23.08 1.63
C ALA A 290 10.58 24.07 1.13
N VAL A 291 10.31 24.82 0.05
CA VAL A 291 11.25 25.83 -0.47
C VAL A 291 11.40 27.03 0.47
N GLN A 292 10.39 27.36 1.29
CA GLN A 292 10.49 28.39 2.32
C GLN A 292 11.50 28.00 3.40
N PHE A 293 11.50 26.74 3.84
CA PHE A 293 12.43 26.23 4.85
C PHE A 293 13.80 25.82 4.28
N ALA A 294 13.90 25.55 2.98
CA ALA A 294 15.15 25.20 2.29
C ALA A 294 15.32 25.94 0.95
N PRO A 295 15.60 27.26 0.96
CA PRO A 295 15.70 28.07 -0.25
C PRO A 295 16.92 27.77 -1.13
N ASN A 296 17.80 26.87 -0.70
CA ASN A 296 19.01 26.44 -1.41
C ASN A 296 19.02 24.94 -1.74
N TRP A 297 17.89 24.25 -1.64
CA TRP A 297 17.80 22.82 -1.92
C TRP A 297 17.10 22.54 -3.26
N ALA A 298 17.84 21.99 -4.22
CA ALA A 298 17.36 21.78 -5.59
C ALA A 298 16.10 20.91 -5.66
N ASP A 299 16.06 19.77 -4.97
CA ASP A 299 14.91 18.85 -5.05
C ASP A 299 13.61 19.46 -4.51
N ALA A 300 13.69 20.37 -3.52
CA ALA A 300 12.50 21.09 -3.05
C ALA A 300 11.92 21.99 -4.14
N PHE A 301 12.78 22.68 -4.91
CA PHE A 301 12.34 23.48 -6.06
C PHE A 301 11.85 22.61 -7.22
N ALA A 302 12.47 21.45 -7.45
CA ALA A 302 12.02 20.51 -8.48
C ALA A 302 10.60 19.98 -8.19
N VAL A 303 10.34 19.58 -6.95
CA VAL A 303 8.99 19.13 -6.54
C VAL A 303 7.97 20.27 -6.50
N LEU A 304 8.39 21.50 -6.18
CA LEU A 304 7.53 22.68 -6.34
C LEU A 304 7.14 22.87 -7.82
N ALA A 305 8.11 22.82 -8.72
CA ALA A 305 7.85 22.94 -10.15
C ALA A 305 6.95 21.82 -10.68
N GLU A 306 7.06 20.59 -10.17
CA GLU A 306 6.12 19.50 -10.48
C GLU A 306 4.69 19.86 -10.05
N ALA A 307 4.51 20.24 -8.78
CA ALA A 307 3.21 20.60 -8.26
C ALA A 307 2.60 21.83 -8.98
N GLU A 308 3.42 22.78 -9.40
CA GLU A 308 2.98 23.93 -10.20
C GLU A 308 2.56 23.53 -11.61
N LEU A 309 3.32 22.62 -12.25
CA LEU A 309 3.00 22.10 -13.58
C LEU A 309 1.63 21.41 -13.57
N ASP A 310 1.38 20.54 -12.60
CA ASP A 310 0.12 19.80 -12.48
C ASP A 310 -1.07 20.69 -12.05
N ASN A 311 -0.78 21.86 -11.46
CA ASN A 311 -1.74 22.95 -11.24
C ASN A 311 -1.92 23.87 -12.48
N GLY A 312 -1.29 23.56 -13.62
CA GLY A 312 -1.37 24.33 -14.86
C GLY A 312 -0.56 25.63 -14.87
N LYS A 313 0.35 25.82 -13.91
CA LYS A 313 1.21 27.01 -13.79
C LYS A 313 2.54 26.81 -14.50
N LEU A 314 2.48 26.64 -15.82
CA LEU A 314 3.63 26.24 -16.65
C LEU A 314 4.84 27.20 -16.53
N ASP A 315 4.60 28.52 -16.51
CA ASP A 315 5.67 29.52 -16.43
C ASP A 315 6.36 29.53 -15.05
N ASP A 316 5.59 29.32 -13.98
CA ASP A 316 6.13 29.21 -12.62
C ASP A 316 6.98 27.94 -12.50
N ALA A 317 6.46 26.82 -13.01
CA ALA A 317 7.16 25.54 -13.04
C ALA A 317 8.49 25.62 -13.80
N GLU A 318 8.53 26.29 -14.96
CA GLU A 318 9.78 26.45 -15.73
C GLU A 318 10.82 27.29 -14.97
N ARG A 319 10.38 28.38 -14.32
CA ARG A 319 11.25 29.20 -13.48
C ARG A 319 11.84 28.39 -12.34
N ASP A 320 11.03 27.63 -11.62
CA ASP A 320 11.46 26.95 -10.40
C ASP A 320 12.24 25.66 -10.71
N ALA A 321 11.94 24.95 -11.80
CA ALA A 321 12.78 23.88 -12.32
C ALA A 321 14.17 24.40 -12.77
N THR A 322 14.20 25.56 -13.43
CA THR A 322 15.47 26.22 -13.79
C THR A 322 16.26 26.62 -12.55
N LYS A 323 15.57 27.13 -11.51
CA LYS A 323 16.20 27.45 -10.23
C LYS A 323 16.78 26.20 -9.57
N ALA A 324 16.08 25.07 -9.60
CA ALA A 324 16.58 23.80 -9.08
C ALA A 324 17.90 23.40 -9.77
N LEU A 325 17.98 23.50 -11.10
CA LEU A 325 19.22 23.20 -11.86
C LEU A 325 20.36 24.21 -11.62
N GLN A 326 20.04 25.47 -11.27
CA GLN A 326 21.05 26.43 -10.83
C GLN A 326 21.62 26.10 -9.44
N LEU A 327 20.81 25.52 -8.56
CA LEU A 327 21.22 25.09 -7.22
C LEU A 327 22.03 23.79 -7.28
N ASP A 328 21.58 22.83 -8.09
CA ASP A 328 22.29 21.58 -8.36
C ASP A 328 22.08 21.14 -9.81
N ALA A 329 23.12 21.31 -10.62
CA ALA A 329 23.13 20.92 -12.02
C ALA A 329 23.08 19.39 -12.23
N MET A 330 23.21 18.59 -11.16
CA MET A 330 23.13 17.13 -11.18
C MET A 330 21.86 16.61 -10.49
N SER A 331 20.86 17.45 -10.20
CA SER A 331 19.58 16.96 -9.67
C SER A 331 18.80 16.20 -10.76
N ALA A 332 18.68 14.89 -10.57
CA ALA A 332 17.88 14.03 -11.45
C ALA A 332 16.41 14.47 -11.48
N GLU A 333 15.89 14.93 -10.36
CA GLU A 333 14.50 15.39 -10.26
C GLU A 333 14.28 16.70 -11.02
N ALA A 334 15.21 17.65 -10.92
CA ALA A 334 15.12 18.90 -11.66
C ALA A 334 15.18 18.67 -13.18
N HIS A 335 16.09 17.80 -13.64
CA HIS A 335 16.14 17.39 -15.05
C HIS A 335 14.85 16.71 -15.50
N ARG A 336 14.31 15.80 -14.69
CA ARG A 336 13.03 15.15 -14.97
C ARG A 336 11.92 16.18 -15.18
N ILE A 337 11.74 17.09 -14.23
CA ILE A 337 10.64 18.06 -14.26
C ILE A 337 10.79 19.05 -15.42
N LEU A 338 12.01 19.52 -15.70
CA LEU A 338 12.25 20.30 -16.91
C LEU A 338 11.89 19.51 -18.18
N GLY A 339 12.20 18.22 -18.22
CA GLY A 339 11.76 17.34 -19.31
C GLY A 339 10.24 17.27 -19.47
N TYR A 340 9.47 17.18 -18.38
CA TYR A 340 8.00 17.23 -18.41
C TYR A 340 7.51 18.60 -18.95
N ILE A 341 8.04 19.70 -18.45
CA ILE A 341 7.71 21.07 -18.89
C ILE A 341 7.97 21.24 -20.40
N LEU A 342 9.11 20.77 -20.89
CA LEU A 342 9.46 20.82 -22.31
C LEU A 342 8.52 19.95 -23.17
N SER A 343 8.03 18.84 -22.62
CA SER A 343 7.04 17.99 -23.29
C SER A 343 5.70 18.71 -23.46
N GLU A 344 5.22 19.41 -22.43
CA GLU A 344 4.02 20.26 -22.50
C GLU A 344 4.17 21.38 -23.53
N LYS A 345 5.39 21.94 -23.65
CA LYS A 345 5.76 22.91 -24.69
C LYS A 345 5.97 22.29 -26.08
N LYS A 346 5.74 20.98 -26.24
CA LYS A 346 5.92 20.18 -27.48
C LYS A 346 7.36 20.17 -28.00
N GLN A 347 8.33 20.43 -27.14
CA GLN A 347 9.76 20.41 -27.46
C GLN A 347 10.35 19.01 -27.23
N ASN A 348 9.86 18.02 -27.97
CA ASN A 348 10.07 16.60 -27.67
C ASN A 348 11.56 16.18 -27.62
N GLN A 349 12.41 16.71 -28.50
CA GLN A 349 13.84 16.36 -28.50
C GLN A 349 14.57 16.96 -27.29
N SER A 350 14.26 18.21 -26.93
CA SER A 350 14.81 18.83 -25.72
C SER A 350 14.34 18.10 -24.47
N ALA A 351 13.07 17.69 -24.42
CA ALA A 351 12.54 16.87 -23.33
C ALA A 351 13.32 15.55 -23.20
N VAL A 352 13.52 14.82 -24.31
CA VAL A 352 14.31 13.58 -24.32
C VAL A 352 15.72 13.81 -23.75
N ALA A 353 16.38 14.92 -24.11
CA ALA A 353 17.70 15.23 -23.59
C ALA A 353 17.72 15.44 -22.07
N GLU A 354 16.70 16.09 -21.50
CA GLU A 354 16.60 16.26 -20.04
C GLU A 354 16.26 14.95 -19.31
N PHE A 355 15.38 14.11 -19.86
CA PHE A 355 15.14 12.78 -19.30
C PHE A 355 16.36 11.86 -19.39
N ASP A 356 17.16 11.98 -20.46
CA ASP A 356 18.41 11.24 -20.60
C ASP A 356 19.41 11.65 -19.51
N LYS A 357 19.55 12.96 -19.24
CA LYS A 357 20.37 13.44 -18.11
C LYS A 357 19.87 12.90 -16.77
N ALA A 358 18.56 12.93 -16.50
CA ALA A 358 17.99 12.36 -15.27
C ALA A 358 18.33 10.86 -15.15
N ALA A 359 18.23 10.10 -16.25
CA ALA A 359 18.59 8.69 -16.30
C ALA A 359 20.10 8.43 -16.23
N GLN A 360 20.96 9.38 -16.59
CA GLN A 360 22.41 9.30 -16.39
C GLN A 360 22.81 9.54 -14.94
N VAL A 361 22.12 10.46 -14.24
CA VAL A 361 22.35 10.72 -12.80
C VAL A 361 21.91 9.53 -11.95
N GLU A 362 20.76 8.93 -12.25
CA GLU A 362 20.23 7.76 -11.52
C GLU A 362 20.11 6.53 -12.46
N PRO A 363 21.22 5.92 -12.90
CA PRO A 363 21.25 4.94 -13.98
C PRO A 363 20.70 3.56 -13.63
N THR A 364 20.50 3.29 -12.34
CA THR A 364 20.00 2.03 -11.79
C THR A 364 18.59 2.15 -11.22
N LEU A 365 17.98 3.33 -11.31
CA LEU A 365 16.61 3.55 -10.87
C LEU A 365 15.64 3.29 -12.03
N ALA A 366 14.85 2.23 -11.93
CA ALA A 366 14.03 1.69 -13.02
C ALA A 366 13.00 2.70 -13.52
N VAL A 367 12.47 3.56 -12.64
CA VAL A 367 11.53 4.62 -13.04
C VAL A 367 12.15 5.61 -14.02
N ARG A 368 13.44 5.97 -13.87
CA ARG A 368 14.11 6.88 -14.81
C ARG A 368 14.26 6.28 -16.19
N GLN A 369 14.61 4.99 -16.25
CA GLN A 369 14.73 4.28 -17.51
C GLN A 369 13.37 4.14 -18.20
N TRP A 370 12.31 3.86 -17.44
CA TRP A 370 10.96 3.82 -17.98
C TRP A 370 10.51 5.21 -18.50
N GLU A 371 10.70 6.28 -17.72
CA GLU A 371 10.36 7.66 -18.11
C GLU A 371 11.08 8.10 -19.39
N LEU A 372 12.39 7.83 -19.48
CA LEU A 372 13.16 8.06 -20.69
C LEU A 372 12.57 7.28 -21.88
N GLY A 373 12.18 6.02 -21.67
CA GLY A 373 11.55 5.21 -22.71
C GLY A 373 10.25 5.82 -23.22
N VAL A 374 9.38 6.32 -22.32
CA VAL A 374 8.14 6.99 -22.70
C VAL A 374 8.44 8.21 -23.57
N ARG A 375 9.43 9.00 -23.18
CA ARG A 375 9.77 10.25 -23.87
C ARG A 375 10.40 9.99 -25.23
N GLN A 376 11.26 8.98 -25.34
CA GLN A 376 11.77 8.48 -26.62
C GLN A 376 10.62 8.03 -27.54
N GLY A 377 9.64 7.29 -26.99
CA GLY A 377 8.46 6.84 -27.74
C GLY A 377 7.63 8.02 -28.27
N SER A 378 7.33 9.00 -27.42
CA SER A 378 6.62 10.23 -27.81
C SER A 378 7.39 11.06 -28.84
N ALA A 379 8.72 10.98 -28.87
CA ALA A 379 9.56 11.62 -29.87
C ALA A 379 9.69 10.81 -31.18
N GLY A 380 9.06 9.64 -31.29
CA GLY A 380 9.12 8.76 -32.47
C GLY A 380 10.33 7.81 -32.49
N ASN A 381 11.15 7.79 -31.44
CA ASN A 381 12.35 6.98 -31.33
C ASN A 381 12.03 5.59 -30.75
N SER A 382 11.22 4.80 -31.46
CA SER A 382 10.67 3.54 -30.95
C SER A 382 11.72 2.51 -30.52
N ALA A 383 12.87 2.42 -31.22
CA ALA A 383 13.93 1.47 -30.86
C ALA A 383 14.61 1.83 -29.52
N GLN A 384 14.90 3.12 -29.33
CA GLN A 384 15.45 3.64 -28.08
C GLN A 384 14.44 3.49 -26.93
N ALA A 385 13.16 3.73 -27.19
CA ALA A 385 12.09 3.52 -26.22
C ALA A 385 12.05 2.06 -25.73
N MET A 386 12.07 1.09 -26.65
CA MET A 386 12.12 -0.33 -26.30
C MET A 386 13.34 -0.70 -25.47
N ALA A 387 14.52 -0.23 -25.85
CA ALA A 387 15.76 -0.50 -25.10
C ALA A 387 15.67 0.04 -23.66
N ALA A 388 15.11 1.24 -23.49
CA ALA A 388 14.92 1.85 -22.18
C ALA A 388 13.89 1.09 -21.33
N TYR A 389 12.77 0.64 -21.91
CA TYR A 389 11.79 -0.22 -21.20
C TYR A 389 12.39 -1.57 -20.80
N GLN A 390 13.15 -2.21 -21.68
CA GLN A 390 13.84 -3.47 -21.38
C GLN A 390 14.85 -3.29 -20.24
N ARG A 391 15.56 -2.16 -20.22
CA ARG A 391 16.46 -1.82 -19.10
C ARG A 391 15.69 -1.57 -17.80
N ALA A 392 14.54 -0.90 -17.84
CA ALA A 392 13.68 -0.74 -16.67
C ALA A 392 13.21 -2.10 -16.12
N ILE A 393 12.83 -3.04 -16.99
CA ILE A 393 12.44 -4.42 -16.62
C ILE A 393 13.63 -5.18 -16.03
N ALA A 394 14.82 -5.04 -16.60
CA ALA A 394 16.02 -5.70 -16.08
C ALA A 394 16.41 -5.20 -14.67
N LEU A 395 16.23 -3.89 -14.42
CA LEU A 395 16.45 -3.29 -13.10
C LEU A 395 15.33 -3.64 -12.10
N TYR A 396 14.08 -3.67 -12.56
CA TYR A 396 12.92 -3.99 -11.73
C TYR A 396 11.92 -4.88 -12.48
N PRO A 397 12.03 -6.22 -12.34
CA PRO A 397 11.17 -7.17 -13.04
C PRO A 397 9.68 -7.11 -12.64
N ARG A 398 9.34 -6.41 -11.56
CA ARG A 398 7.96 -6.16 -11.13
C ARG A 398 7.38 -4.86 -11.71
N SER A 399 7.98 -4.26 -12.75
CA SER A 399 7.41 -3.07 -13.39
C SER A 399 6.28 -3.41 -14.39
N ALA A 400 5.03 -3.43 -13.90
CA ALA A 400 3.85 -3.56 -14.77
C ALA A 400 3.80 -2.49 -15.86
N ARG A 401 4.20 -1.25 -15.52
CA ARG A 401 4.22 -0.11 -16.42
C ARG A 401 5.22 -0.27 -17.57
N ALA A 402 6.42 -0.81 -17.31
CA ALA A 402 7.40 -1.07 -18.37
C ALA A 402 6.97 -2.20 -19.30
N TYR A 403 6.36 -3.27 -18.76
CA TYR A 403 5.76 -4.32 -19.59
C TYR A 403 4.59 -3.80 -20.43
N GLN A 404 3.73 -2.93 -19.85
CA GLN A 404 2.65 -2.29 -20.58
C GLN A 404 3.18 -1.46 -21.75
N SER A 405 4.16 -0.58 -21.49
CA SER A 405 4.76 0.26 -22.53
C SER A 405 5.43 -0.57 -23.62
N LEU A 406 6.14 -1.65 -23.25
CA LEU A 406 6.75 -2.56 -24.22
C LEU A 406 5.70 -3.31 -25.06
N GLY A 407 4.61 -3.75 -24.44
CA GLY A 407 3.49 -4.38 -25.12
C GLY A 407 2.83 -3.47 -26.14
N ILE A 408 2.57 -2.21 -25.78
CA ILE A 408 2.05 -1.18 -26.69
C ILE A 408 2.96 -1.03 -27.92
N VAL A 409 4.29 -0.92 -27.72
CA VAL A 409 5.23 -0.81 -28.84
C VAL A 409 5.23 -2.06 -29.72
N TYR A 410 5.16 -3.26 -29.14
CA TYR A 410 5.04 -4.50 -29.92
C TYR A 410 3.74 -4.55 -30.74
N ARG A 411 2.62 -4.12 -30.17
CA ARG A 411 1.34 -4.04 -30.89
C ARG A 411 1.43 -3.07 -32.07
N ASP A 412 2.06 -1.91 -31.88
CA ASP A 412 2.23 -0.92 -32.95
C ASP A 412 3.13 -1.44 -34.08
N GLN A 413 4.09 -2.32 -33.75
CA GLN A 413 4.91 -3.07 -34.71
C GLN A 413 4.20 -4.31 -35.30
N LYS A 414 2.93 -4.53 -34.96
CA LYS A 414 2.12 -5.70 -35.35
C LYS A 414 2.67 -7.05 -34.84
N LEU A 415 3.52 -7.02 -33.82
CA LEU A 415 4.05 -8.19 -33.12
C LEU A 415 3.08 -8.58 -32.00
N TYR A 416 1.86 -9.00 -32.37
CA TYR A 416 0.76 -9.14 -31.42
C TYR A 416 1.00 -10.19 -30.33
N ASP A 417 1.63 -11.32 -30.65
CA ASP A 417 1.93 -12.37 -29.66
C ASP A 417 2.85 -11.85 -28.55
N LYS A 418 3.90 -11.09 -28.92
CA LYS A 418 4.82 -10.45 -27.96
C LYS A 418 4.12 -9.37 -27.14
N SER A 419 3.20 -8.63 -27.76
CA SER A 419 2.37 -7.65 -27.04
C SER A 419 1.54 -8.33 -25.96
N ILE A 420 0.83 -9.41 -26.34
CA ILE A 420 -0.04 -10.18 -25.44
C ILE A 420 0.78 -10.79 -24.30
N GLU A 421 1.96 -11.36 -24.58
CA GLU A 421 2.87 -11.89 -23.56
C GLU A 421 3.27 -10.82 -22.54
N ALA A 422 3.81 -9.68 -23.01
CA ALA A 422 4.24 -8.59 -22.14
C ALA A 422 3.07 -8.04 -21.30
N LEU A 423 1.90 -7.83 -21.91
CA LEU A 423 0.72 -7.32 -21.21
C LEU A 423 0.15 -8.32 -20.21
N ASN A 424 0.21 -9.63 -20.50
CA ASN A 424 -0.15 -10.66 -19.52
C ASN A 424 0.81 -10.66 -18.33
N THR A 425 2.12 -10.46 -18.52
CA THR A 425 3.07 -10.26 -17.42
C THR A 425 2.72 -9.02 -16.59
N ALA A 426 2.35 -7.91 -17.23
CA ALA A 426 1.88 -6.72 -16.51
C ALA A 426 0.63 -7.03 -15.66
N ILE A 427 -0.33 -7.80 -16.19
CA ILE A 427 -1.55 -8.23 -15.46
C ILE A 427 -1.21 -9.19 -14.31
N GLN A 428 -0.20 -10.05 -14.44
CA GLN A 428 0.25 -10.90 -13.34
C GLN A 428 0.80 -10.09 -12.16
N ILE A 429 1.52 -9.00 -12.46
CA ILE A 429 2.01 -8.06 -11.45
C ILE A 429 0.85 -7.28 -10.83
N ASN A 430 -0.09 -6.81 -11.65
CA ASN A 430 -1.26 -6.07 -11.20
C ASN A 430 -2.54 -6.54 -11.87
N SER A 431 -3.19 -7.50 -11.23
CA SER A 431 -4.44 -8.09 -11.70
C SER A 431 -5.66 -7.21 -11.46
N GLN A 432 -5.51 -6.09 -10.75
CA GLN A 432 -6.57 -5.13 -10.41
C GLN A 432 -6.50 -3.86 -11.29
N SER A 433 -5.74 -3.87 -12.39
CA SER A 433 -5.70 -2.75 -13.33
C SER A 433 -6.63 -2.96 -14.51
N ALA A 434 -7.75 -2.23 -14.55
CA ALA A 434 -8.66 -2.22 -15.70
C ALA A 434 -7.96 -1.74 -17.00
N ASP A 435 -7.02 -0.80 -16.86
CA ASP A 435 -6.21 -0.29 -17.96
C ASP A 435 -5.41 -1.39 -18.65
N LEU A 436 -4.76 -2.28 -17.89
CA LEU A 436 -3.99 -3.39 -18.47
C LEU A 436 -4.89 -4.39 -19.22
N TYR A 437 -6.09 -4.65 -18.72
CA TYR A 437 -7.07 -5.46 -19.43
C TYR A 437 -7.55 -4.78 -20.73
N ALA A 438 -7.67 -3.46 -20.74
CA ALA A 438 -7.97 -2.73 -21.97
C ALA A 438 -6.84 -2.87 -23.00
N GLU A 439 -5.58 -2.72 -22.60
CA GLU A 439 -4.43 -2.83 -23.50
C GLU A 439 -4.26 -4.24 -24.07
N VAL A 440 -4.42 -5.29 -23.25
CA VAL A 440 -4.34 -6.68 -23.73
C VAL A 440 -5.53 -7.00 -24.63
N GLY A 441 -6.72 -6.50 -24.29
CA GLY A 441 -7.91 -6.65 -25.11
C GLY A 441 -7.78 -5.99 -26.49
N GLN A 442 -7.14 -4.81 -26.57
CA GLN A 442 -6.80 -4.18 -27.85
C GLN A 442 -5.80 -5.02 -28.64
N SER A 443 -4.82 -5.63 -27.98
CA SER A 443 -3.84 -6.52 -28.64
C SER A 443 -4.50 -7.78 -29.19
N TYR A 444 -5.40 -8.41 -28.42
CA TYR A 444 -6.22 -9.54 -28.89
C TYR A 444 -7.08 -9.15 -30.08
N LEU A 445 -7.73 -7.98 -30.03
CA LEU A 445 -8.57 -7.49 -31.13
C LEU A 445 -7.74 -7.27 -32.41
N ALA A 446 -6.56 -6.66 -32.28
CA ALA A 446 -5.64 -6.44 -33.41
C ALA A 446 -5.11 -7.77 -34.00
N ALA A 447 -4.97 -8.81 -33.17
CA ALA A 447 -4.63 -10.17 -33.59
C ALA A 447 -5.81 -10.96 -34.18
N GLY A 448 -7.02 -10.39 -34.24
CA GLY A 448 -8.24 -11.07 -34.67
C GLY A 448 -8.84 -12.05 -33.65
N GLN A 449 -8.31 -12.07 -32.42
CA GLN A 449 -8.76 -12.95 -31.33
C GLN A 449 -9.96 -12.32 -30.59
N LEU A 450 -11.10 -12.22 -31.28
CA LEU A 450 -12.28 -11.49 -30.80
C LEU A 450 -12.79 -11.99 -29.43
N SER A 451 -12.86 -13.31 -29.24
CA SER A 451 -13.35 -13.90 -27.97
C SER A 451 -12.46 -13.54 -26.78
N ALA A 452 -11.13 -13.55 -26.96
CA ALA A 452 -10.19 -13.17 -25.91
C ALA A 452 -10.27 -11.67 -25.60
N ALA A 453 -10.46 -10.83 -26.62
CA ALA A 453 -10.66 -9.39 -26.45
C ALA A 453 -11.94 -9.06 -25.67
N ILE A 454 -13.05 -9.77 -25.93
CA ILE A 454 -14.31 -9.63 -25.17
C ILE A 454 -14.09 -10.01 -23.70
N ASN A 455 -13.43 -11.13 -23.43
CA ASN A 455 -13.17 -11.58 -22.06
C ASN A 455 -12.29 -10.58 -21.30
N ALA A 456 -11.24 -10.04 -21.94
CA ALA A 456 -10.41 -8.98 -21.36
C ALA A 456 -11.24 -7.72 -21.05
N ALA A 457 -12.10 -7.28 -21.98
CA ALA A 457 -12.99 -6.13 -21.75
C ALA A 457 -13.96 -6.36 -20.58
N GLN A 458 -14.51 -7.58 -20.42
CA GLN A 458 -15.39 -7.94 -19.32
C GLN A 458 -14.67 -7.94 -17.97
N LYS A 459 -13.45 -8.50 -17.92
CA LYS A 459 -12.62 -8.47 -16.71
C LYS A 459 -12.28 -7.04 -16.30
N GLY A 460 -11.83 -6.22 -17.24
CA GLY A 460 -11.53 -4.81 -16.97
C GLY A 460 -12.76 -4.02 -16.52
N ALA A 461 -13.93 -4.24 -17.14
CA ALA A 461 -15.20 -3.61 -16.73
C ALA A 461 -15.69 -4.08 -15.35
N THR A 462 -15.30 -5.28 -14.90
CA THR A 462 -15.62 -5.77 -13.55
C THR A 462 -14.79 -5.05 -12.49
N ILE A 463 -13.54 -4.73 -12.82
CA ILE A 463 -12.61 -4.01 -11.95
C ILE A 463 -13.00 -2.53 -11.86
N ASP A 464 -13.12 -1.87 -13.01
CA ASP A 464 -13.54 -0.47 -13.10
C ASP A 464 -14.51 -0.29 -14.29
N PRO A 465 -15.82 -0.29 -14.03
CA PRO A 465 -16.85 -0.04 -15.05
C PRO A 465 -16.77 1.36 -15.65
N SER A 466 -16.14 2.31 -14.97
CA SER A 466 -16.04 3.69 -15.41
C SER A 466 -14.87 3.93 -16.37
N ASN A 467 -13.90 2.99 -16.41
CA ASN A 467 -12.67 3.10 -17.17
C ASN A 467 -12.90 3.42 -18.65
N GLN A 468 -12.32 4.52 -19.12
CA GLN A 468 -12.56 5.03 -20.46
C GLN A 468 -11.92 4.15 -21.55
N LYS A 469 -10.76 3.53 -21.29
CA LYS A 469 -10.11 2.62 -22.25
C LYS A 469 -10.92 1.34 -22.44
N ILE A 470 -11.51 0.81 -21.37
CA ILE A 470 -12.44 -0.32 -21.46
C ILE A 470 -13.67 0.04 -22.28
N LYS A 471 -14.31 1.19 -22.03
CA LYS A 471 -15.44 1.66 -22.85
C LYS A 471 -15.08 1.82 -24.32
N THR A 472 -13.88 2.33 -24.60
CA THR A 472 -13.34 2.47 -25.96
C THR A 472 -13.16 1.11 -26.63
N LEU A 473 -12.57 0.14 -25.92
CA LEU A 473 -12.42 -1.23 -26.39
C LEU A 473 -13.78 -1.89 -26.66
N GLN A 474 -14.74 -1.77 -25.75
CA GLN A 474 -16.10 -2.30 -25.93
C GLN A 474 -16.78 -1.72 -27.17
N THR A 475 -16.64 -0.42 -27.40
CA THR A 475 -17.17 0.24 -28.61
C THR A 475 -16.53 -0.33 -29.88
N ALA A 476 -15.22 -0.56 -29.87
CA ALA A 476 -14.51 -1.18 -30.99
C ALA A 476 -14.98 -2.62 -31.23
N LEU A 477 -15.19 -3.40 -30.16
CA LEU A 477 -15.70 -4.77 -30.23
C LEU A 477 -17.12 -4.84 -30.79
N SER A 478 -18.02 -3.95 -30.35
CA SER A 478 -19.39 -3.90 -30.89
C SER A 478 -19.41 -3.58 -32.38
N ARG A 479 -18.51 -2.70 -32.86
CA ARG A 479 -18.36 -2.44 -34.30
C ARG A 479 -17.82 -3.65 -35.05
N ALA A 480 -16.80 -4.33 -34.51
CA ALA A 480 -16.25 -5.54 -35.10
C ALA A 480 -17.30 -6.67 -35.19
N GLN A 481 -18.17 -6.79 -34.17
CA GLN A 481 -19.31 -7.71 -34.17
C GLN A 481 -20.41 -7.28 -35.15
N GLY A 482 -20.67 -5.97 -35.30
CA GLY A 482 -21.68 -5.44 -36.21
C GLY A 482 -21.29 -5.50 -37.69
N ILE A 483 -19.99 -5.47 -38.02
CA ILE A 483 -19.48 -5.75 -39.37
C ILE A 483 -19.61 -7.25 -39.69
N ALA A 484 -19.65 -8.10 -38.67
CA ALA A 484 -19.80 -9.54 -38.79
C ALA A 484 -21.28 -9.98 -38.62
N ALA A 485 -22.17 -9.72 -39.58
CA ALA A 485 -23.51 -10.34 -39.60
C ALA A 485 -24.15 -10.43 -41.01
N PRO A 486 -24.95 -11.47 -41.33
CA PRO A 486 -24.88 -12.87 -40.96
C PRO A 486 -24.44 -13.72 -42.19
N THR A 487 -23.43 -14.57 -42.06
CA THR A 487 -23.23 -15.69 -42.99
C THR A 487 -23.63 -16.99 -42.30
N THR A 488 -24.51 -17.70 -42.97
CA THR A 488 -25.24 -18.89 -42.56
C THR A 488 -24.34 -20.03 -42.07
N ALA A 489 -24.71 -20.56 -40.90
CA ALA A 489 -24.63 -21.97 -40.50
C ALA A 489 -23.32 -22.75 -40.73
N ALA A 490 -22.47 -22.77 -39.70
CA ALA A 490 -21.87 -23.99 -39.16
C ALA A 490 -21.39 -23.67 -37.72
N ALA A 491 -22.27 -23.91 -36.74
CA ALA A 491 -22.00 -23.65 -35.34
C ALA A 491 -21.51 -24.91 -34.61
N ALA A 492 -20.61 -24.66 -33.65
CA ALA A 492 -20.04 -25.56 -32.62
C ALA A 492 -18.82 -26.39 -33.09
N THR A 493 -17.61 -26.23 -32.53
CA THR A 493 -17.32 -26.35 -31.09
C THR A 493 -15.92 -25.80 -30.74
N SER A 494 -15.86 -24.81 -29.85
CA SER A 494 -14.79 -24.67 -28.87
C SER A 494 -15.44 -24.14 -27.58
N ALA A 495 -15.53 -25.01 -26.57
CA ALA A 495 -16.43 -24.89 -25.44
C ALA A 495 -16.24 -23.60 -24.61
N PRO A 496 -17.34 -22.89 -24.27
CA PRO A 496 -17.33 -21.79 -23.31
C PRO A 496 -17.56 -22.29 -21.87
N ALA A 497 -17.34 -21.38 -20.93
CA ALA A 497 -17.96 -21.40 -19.62
C ALA A 497 -19.46 -21.83 -19.73
N VAL A 498 -19.84 -22.86 -18.99
CA VAL A 498 -21.07 -23.67 -19.12
C VAL A 498 -21.26 -24.26 -20.55
N PRO A 499 -21.15 -25.58 -20.77
CA PRO A 499 -21.76 -26.16 -21.96
C PRO A 499 -23.29 -26.02 -21.80
N PRO A 500 -24.03 -25.46 -22.79
CA PRO A 500 -25.49 -25.55 -22.78
C PRO A 500 -25.84 -27.04 -22.75
N GLY A 501 -26.30 -27.52 -21.59
CA GLY A 501 -26.69 -28.92 -21.46
C GLY A 501 -26.74 -29.52 -20.07
N VAL A 502 -26.20 -28.91 -19.01
CA VAL A 502 -26.43 -29.41 -17.63
C VAL A 502 -27.19 -28.39 -16.80
N TYR A 503 -28.37 -28.78 -16.33
CA TYR A 503 -29.32 -27.90 -15.65
C TYR A 503 -29.68 -28.46 -14.27
N VAL A 504 -29.99 -27.59 -13.32
CA VAL A 504 -30.64 -27.99 -12.07
C VAL A 504 -32.14 -27.98 -12.27
N THR A 505 -32.79 -29.13 -12.08
CA THR A 505 -34.24 -29.28 -12.27
C THR A 505 -34.99 -29.40 -10.96
N ASN A 506 -34.33 -29.88 -9.91
CA ASN A 506 -34.92 -30.01 -8.59
C ASN A 506 -33.87 -29.95 -7.47
N MET A 507 -34.28 -29.54 -6.29
CA MET A 507 -33.50 -29.63 -5.06
C MET A 507 -34.43 -29.91 -3.88
N ARG A 508 -33.97 -30.72 -2.92
CA ARG A 508 -34.65 -30.92 -1.64
C ARG A 508 -33.66 -31.12 -0.50
N THR A 509 -34.07 -30.81 0.72
CA THR A 509 -33.31 -31.16 1.93
C THR A 509 -33.72 -32.54 2.45
N ASP A 510 -32.79 -33.18 3.16
CA ASP A 510 -33.03 -34.38 3.94
C ASP A 510 -32.52 -34.15 5.39
N PRO A 511 -33.41 -34.12 6.40
CA PRO A 511 -34.86 -34.27 6.30
C PRO A 511 -35.53 -33.07 5.56
N PRO A 512 -36.73 -33.27 4.98
CA PRO A 512 -37.44 -32.22 4.24
C PRO A 512 -37.91 -31.06 5.12
N GLU A 513 -38.13 -31.30 6.41
CA GLU A 513 -38.39 -30.28 7.42
C GLU A 513 -37.16 -30.14 8.32
N LEU A 514 -36.48 -28.99 8.24
CA LEU A 514 -35.28 -28.73 9.04
C LEU A 514 -35.64 -28.12 10.38
N LYS A 515 -35.18 -28.75 11.45
CA LYS A 515 -35.27 -28.25 12.82
C LYS A 515 -33.97 -27.59 13.25
N HIS A 516 -34.07 -26.72 14.25
CA HIS A 516 -32.91 -26.10 14.87
C HIS A 516 -31.86 -27.14 15.29
N GLY A 517 -30.59 -26.86 15.01
CA GLY A 517 -29.47 -27.72 15.38
C GLY A 517 -29.21 -28.86 14.40
N GLN A 518 -30.04 -29.05 13.37
CA GLN A 518 -29.80 -30.05 12.34
C GLN A 518 -28.84 -29.53 11.27
N MET A 519 -28.02 -30.43 10.74
CA MET A 519 -27.17 -30.18 9.57
C MET A 519 -27.90 -30.74 8.32
N PRO A 520 -28.32 -29.89 7.38
CA PRO A 520 -29.04 -30.35 6.21
C PRO A 520 -28.14 -31.08 5.21
N THR A 521 -28.64 -32.19 4.68
CA THR A 521 -28.13 -32.75 3.42
C THR A 521 -28.97 -32.23 2.28
N PHE A 522 -28.35 -31.71 1.22
CA PHE A 522 -29.04 -31.26 0.02
C PHE A 522 -28.96 -32.34 -1.05
N GLN A 523 -30.12 -32.75 -1.56
CA GLN A 523 -30.25 -33.62 -2.72
C GLN A 523 -30.57 -32.76 -3.94
N VAL A 524 -29.66 -32.72 -4.92
CA VAL A 524 -29.75 -31.89 -6.12
C VAL A 524 -29.94 -32.79 -7.34
N THR A 525 -30.97 -32.53 -8.13
CA THR A 525 -31.24 -33.23 -9.40
C THR A 525 -30.71 -32.40 -10.57
N PHE A 526 -29.79 -32.99 -11.32
CA PHE A 526 -29.27 -32.43 -12.55
C PHE A 526 -29.90 -33.12 -13.76
N LEU A 527 -30.25 -32.34 -14.78
CA LEU A 527 -30.58 -32.82 -16.11
C LEU A 527 -29.41 -32.53 -17.05
N ASN A 528 -28.74 -33.58 -17.52
CA ASN A 528 -27.68 -33.48 -18.52
C ASN A 528 -28.19 -33.90 -19.90
N THR A 529 -28.31 -32.93 -20.82
CA THR A 529 -28.78 -33.10 -22.20
C THR A 529 -27.63 -33.24 -23.21
N LEU A 530 -26.38 -33.36 -22.77
CA LEU A 530 -25.21 -33.43 -23.66
C LEU A 530 -25.06 -34.80 -24.35
N GLY A 531 -25.85 -35.80 -23.96
CA GLY A 531 -25.75 -37.18 -24.47
C GLY A 531 -24.51 -37.96 -23.98
N ILE A 532 -23.63 -37.31 -23.22
CA ILE A 532 -22.43 -37.86 -22.58
C ILE A 532 -22.37 -37.40 -21.12
N SER A 533 -21.57 -38.09 -20.31
CA SER A 533 -21.28 -37.66 -18.94
C SER A 533 -20.47 -36.35 -18.90
N ALA A 534 -20.68 -35.52 -17.88
CA ALA A 534 -19.98 -34.25 -17.70
C ALA A 534 -19.44 -34.11 -16.27
N ASP A 535 -18.14 -33.81 -16.15
CA ASP A 535 -17.44 -33.69 -14.88
C ASP A 535 -17.50 -32.27 -14.32
N TYR A 536 -17.92 -32.14 -13.06
CA TYR A 536 -17.95 -30.87 -12.34
C TYR A 536 -17.46 -31.01 -10.90
N ILE A 537 -16.84 -29.94 -10.40
CA ILE A 537 -16.74 -29.67 -8.97
C ILE A 537 -17.87 -28.71 -8.64
N TRP A 538 -18.86 -29.17 -7.87
CA TRP A 538 -20.06 -28.40 -7.57
C TRP A 538 -20.39 -28.39 -6.08
N TYR A 539 -21.14 -27.39 -5.65
CA TYR A 539 -21.53 -27.19 -4.26
C TYR A 539 -22.75 -26.28 -4.16
N VAL A 540 -23.37 -26.22 -2.98
CA VAL A 540 -24.56 -25.40 -2.73
C VAL A 540 -24.17 -24.25 -1.81
N LYS A 541 -24.54 -23.02 -2.18
CA LYS A 541 -24.42 -21.83 -1.31
C LYS A 541 -25.76 -21.47 -0.70
N LEU A 542 -25.72 -21.00 0.55
CA LEU A 542 -26.88 -20.65 1.37
C LEU A 542 -26.97 -19.14 1.58
N TYR A 543 -28.17 -18.60 1.45
CA TYR A 543 -28.48 -17.17 1.50
C TYR A 543 -29.70 -16.91 2.37
N GLU A 544 -29.71 -15.76 3.03
CA GLU A 544 -30.94 -15.19 3.58
C GLU A 544 -31.66 -14.43 2.45
N PRO A 545 -33.02 -14.43 2.40
CA PRO A 545 -33.76 -13.83 1.29
C PRO A 545 -33.40 -12.37 0.95
N ASP A 546 -33.00 -11.58 1.95
CA ASP A 546 -32.69 -10.16 1.80
C ASP A 546 -31.18 -9.85 1.74
N LYS A 547 -30.32 -10.89 1.67
CA LYS A 547 -28.86 -10.72 1.70
C LYS A 547 -28.24 -11.06 0.34
N LYS A 548 -27.36 -10.17 -0.13
CA LYS A 548 -26.60 -10.33 -1.39
C LYS A 548 -25.50 -11.39 -1.29
N TYR A 549 -25.00 -11.66 -0.08
CA TYR A 549 -23.87 -12.56 0.14
C TYR A 549 -24.31 -13.87 0.81
N SER A 550 -23.68 -14.98 0.43
CA SER A 550 -23.92 -16.28 1.06
C SER A 550 -23.33 -16.30 2.46
N PHE A 551 -24.05 -16.85 3.43
CA PHE A 551 -23.56 -17.02 4.80
C PHE A 551 -22.93 -18.40 5.05
N GLY A 552 -23.08 -19.34 4.10
CA GLY A 552 -22.55 -20.69 4.22
C GLY A 552 -22.58 -21.46 2.90
N GLU A 553 -21.87 -22.57 2.85
CA GLU A 553 -21.81 -23.47 1.70
C GLU A 553 -21.66 -24.94 2.11
N THR A 554 -22.03 -25.86 1.22
CA THR A 554 -21.83 -27.30 1.39
C THR A 554 -20.41 -27.72 1.00
N ALA A 555 -20.03 -28.94 1.38
CA ALA A 555 -18.80 -29.52 0.88
C ALA A 555 -18.81 -29.61 -0.65
N LYS A 556 -17.68 -29.28 -1.28
CA LYS A 556 -17.49 -29.43 -2.72
C LYS A 556 -17.58 -30.90 -3.09
N SER A 557 -18.53 -31.23 -3.96
CA SER A 557 -18.72 -32.54 -4.53
C SER A 557 -18.06 -32.58 -5.90
N SER A 558 -17.18 -33.56 -6.11
CA SER A 558 -16.55 -33.82 -7.39
C SER A 558 -17.12 -35.10 -7.98
N GLY A 559 -17.66 -35.06 -9.19
CA GLY A 559 -18.17 -36.25 -9.84
C GLY A 559 -18.70 -36.02 -11.26
N SER A 560 -18.69 -37.10 -12.03
CA SER A 560 -19.28 -37.18 -13.36
C SER A 560 -20.81 -37.19 -13.25
N ILE A 561 -21.48 -36.20 -13.85
CA ILE A 561 -22.94 -36.16 -14.00
C ILE A 561 -23.30 -36.90 -15.30
N PRO A 562 -23.90 -38.12 -15.25
CA PRO A 562 -24.25 -38.87 -16.45
C PRO A 562 -25.31 -38.14 -17.28
N ALA A 563 -25.39 -38.49 -18.57
CA ALA A 563 -26.49 -38.05 -19.43
C ALA A 563 -27.85 -38.47 -18.82
N GLY A 564 -28.87 -37.63 -19.02
CA GLY A 564 -30.19 -37.81 -18.41
C GLY A 564 -30.34 -37.13 -17.05
N SER A 565 -31.37 -37.53 -16.30
CA SER A 565 -31.73 -36.93 -15.01
C SER A 565 -31.15 -37.74 -13.86
N ASN A 566 -30.28 -37.14 -13.04
CA ASN A 566 -29.56 -37.81 -11.96
C ASN A 566 -29.58 -36.96 -10.68
N THR A 567 -29.72 -37.59 -9.51
CA THR A 567 -29.75 -36.90 -8.21
C THR A 567 -28.53 -37.23 -7.38
N PHE A 568 -27.91 -36.21 -6.80
CA PHE A 568 -26.71 -36.32 -5.97
C PHE A 568 -26.92 -35.63 -4.62
N SER A 569 -26.22 -36.09 -3.60
CA SER A 569 -26.27 -35.52 -2.26
C SER A 569 -24.99 -34.73 -1.94
N THR A 570 -25.13 -33.60 -1.26
CA THR A 570 -24.01 -32.86 -0.65
C THR A 570 -24.37 -32.45 0.77
N PHE A 571 -23.39 -32.52 1.66
CA PHE A 571 -23.57 -32.24 3.08
C PHE A 571 -23.16 -30.80 3.41
N SER A 572 -23.96 -30.14 4.23
CA SER A 572 -23.65 -28.81 4.75
C SER A 572 -22.95 -28.88 6.10
N ASN A 573 -21.82 -28.19 6.26
CA ASN A 573 -21.19 -27.98 7.57
C ASN A 573 -21.91 -26.90 8.41
N TRP A 574 -22.95 -26.29 7.85
CA TRP A 574 -23.77 -25.30 8.54
C TRP A 574 -24.81 -25.97 9.45
N VAL A 575 -24.83 -25.54 10.70
CA VAL A 575 -25.84 -25.95 11.69
C VAL A 575 -27.01 -24.98 11.62
N ALA A 576 -28.21 -25.50 11.40
CA ALA A 576 -29.42 -24.70 11.26
C ALA A 576 -29.66 -23.81 12.52
N PRO A 577 -29.64 -22.47 12.40
CA PRO A 577 -29.70 -21.55 13.53
C PRO A 577 -31.07 -21.57 14.20
N GLY A 578 -31.13 -21.17 15.47
CA GLY A 578 -32.35 -21.21 16.26
C GLY A 578 -33.31 -20.11 15.84
N ALA A 579 -34.54 -20.46 15.46
CA ALA A 579 -35.53 -19.51 14.98
C ALA A 579 -36.92 -19.81 15.58
N SER A 580 -37.58 -18.78 16.10
CA SER A 580 -39.02 -18.77 16.41
C SER A 580 -39.64 -17.49 15.86
N PRO A 581 -40.67 -17.54 14.99
CA PRO A 581 -41.15 -18.69 14.21
C PRO A 581 -40.20 -19.08 13.04
N CYS A 582 -40.58 -20.07 12.23
CA CYS A 582 -39.76 -20.62 11.13
C CYS A 582 -39.12 -19.53 10.26
N ARG A 583 -37.81 -19.65 10.00
CA ARG A 583 -37.06 -18.70 9.17
C ARG A 583 -36.81 -19.25 7.76
N PRO A 584 -37.10 -18.47 6.70
CA PRO A 584 -36.83 -18.86 5.33
C PRO A 584 -35.35 -18.64 4.94
N PHE A 585 -34.86 -19.51 4.07
CA PHE A 585 -33.52 -19.49 3.49
C PHE A 585 -33.58 -19.87 2.01
N ILE A 586 -32.54 -19.49 1.27
CA ILE A 586 -32.38 -19.80 -0.15
C ILE A 586 -31.10 -20.61 -0.35
N ALA A 587 -31.20 -21.70 -1.11
CA ALA A 587 -30.06 -22.47 -1.58
C ALA A 587 -29.93 -22.36 -3.11
N ARG A 588 -28.68 -22.23 -3.57
CA ARG A 588 -28.32 -22.10 -5.00
C ARG A 588 -27.11 -22.99 -5.31
N VAL A 589 -27.09 -23.58 -6.50
CA VAL A 589 -26.06 -24.56 -6.89
C VAL A 589 -25.01 -23.89 -7.77
N PHE A 590 -23.75 -24.07 -7.43
CA PHE A 590 -22.62 -23.54 -8.16
C PHE A 590 -21.66 -24.65 -8.57
N TYR A 591 -20.91 -24.41 -9.64
CA TYR A 591 -19.74 -25.21 -9.98
C TYR A 591 -18.51 -24.33 -10.20
N ILE A 592 -17.35 -24.96 -10.14
CA ILE A 592 -16.07 -24.34 -10.46
C ILE A 592 -15.75 -24.70 -11.91
N ALA A 593 -15.74 -23.69 -12.78
CA ALA A 593 -15.37 -23.85 -14.18
C ALA A 593 -13.85 -24.10 -14.31
N SER A 594 -13.42 -24.55 -15.49
CA SER A 594 -12.00 -24.86 -15.77
C SER A 594 -11.06 -23.66 -15.62
N ASP A 595 -11.59 -22.44 -15.63
CA ASP A 595 -10.89 -21.19 -15.38
C ASP A 595 -10.97 -20.71 -13.91
N ASN A 596 -11.36 -21.61 -13.00
CA ASN A 596 -11.62 -21.36 -11.58
C ASN A 596 -12.73 -20.33 -11.27
N GLN A 597 -13.53 -19.92 -12.25
CA GLN A 597 -14.71 -19.11 -11.98
C GLN A 597 -15.78 -19.93 -11.26
N VAL A 598 -16.44 -19.31 -10.29
CA VAL A 598 -17.62 -19.88 -9.63
C VAL A 598 -18.85 -19.47 -10.41
N VAL A 599 -19.49 -20.43 -11.05
CA VAL A 599 -20.63 -20.21 -11.93
C VAL A 599 -21.86 -20.90 -11.35
N GLU A 600 -23.02 -20.25 -11.40
CA GLU A 600 -24.29 -20.85 -10.98
C GLU A 600 -24.80 -21.82 -12.06
N PHE A 601 -25.31 -22.98 -11.65
CA PHE A 601 -26.07 -23.82 -12.58
C PHE A 601 -27.42 -23.19 -12.91
N PRO A 602 -27.79 -23.08 -14.19
CA PRO A 602 -29.11 -22.61 -14.57
C PRO A 602 -30.16 -23.71 -14.42
N LYS A 603 -31.44 -23.31 -14.35
CA LYS A 603 -32.58 -24.20 -14.61
C LYS A 603 -32.81 -24.33 -16.12
N PRO A 604 -33.61 -25.31 -16.60
CA PRO A 604 -34.02 -25.34 -18.01
C PRO A 604 -34.68 -24.01 -18.41
N GLY A 605 -34.15 -23.35 -19.44
CA GLY A 605 -34.56 -21.98 -19.83
C GLY A 605 -33.56 -20.88 -19.47
N GLY A 606 -32.48 -21.20 -18.75
CA GLY A 606 -31.32 -20.31 -18.57
C GLY A 606 -31.37 -19.37 -17.36
N GLU A 607 -32.48 -19.35 -16.61
CA GLU A 607 -32.61 -18.54 -15.39
C GLU A 607 -31.96 -19.25 -14.19
N SER A 608 -31.65 -18.49 -13.13
CA SER A 608 -31.16 -19.05 -11.86
C SER A 608 -32.18 -20.02 -11.23
N PHE A 609 -31.68 -21.11 -10.66
CA PHE A 609 -32.48 -22.04 -9.87
C PHE A 609 -32.43 -21.67 -8.39
N TRP A 610 -33.56 -21.26 -7.80
CA TRP A 610 -33.65 -20.86 -6.41
C TRP A 610 -34.46 -21.89 -5.62
N TYR A 611 -33.84 -22.52 -4.62
CA TYR A 611 -34.53 -23.42 -3.71
C TYR A 611 -34.81 -22.71 -2.38
N TYR A 612 -36.08 -22.55 -2.06
CA TYR A 612 -36.51 -21.97 -0.79
C TYR A 612 -36.80 -23.07 0.22
N PHE A 613 -36.25 -22.95 1.43
CA PHE A 613 -36.53 -23.84 2.54
C PHE A 613 -36.64 -23.06 3.85
N SER A 614 -37.27 -23.67 4.86
CA SER A 614 -37.45 -23.05 6.16
C SER A 614 -36.83 -23.88 7.26
N VAL A 615 -36.21 -23.22 8.24
CA VAL A 615 -35.77 -23.85 9.49
C VAL A 615 -36.76 -23.47 10.57
N CYS A 616 -37.38 -24.46 11.17
CA CYS A 616 -38.32 -24.32 12.28
C CYS A 616 -37.66 -24.73 13.60
N LYS A 617 -38.32 -24.40 14.71
CA LYS A 617 -37.88 -24.80 16.05
C LYS A 617 -37.96 -26.32 16.24
#